data_AF-Q10905-F1
#
_entry.id   AF-Q10905-F1
#
_cell.length_a   1.000
_cell.length_b   1.000
_cell.length_c   1.000
_cell.angle_alpha   90.00
_cell.angle_beta   90.00
_cell.angle_gamma   90.00
#
_symmetry.space_group_name_H-M   'P 1'
#
loop_
_entity.id
_entity.type
_entity.pdbx_description
1 polymer ?
#
loop_
_entity_poly.entity_id
_entity_poly.type
_entity_poly.pdbx_seq_one_letter_code
_entity_poly.pdbx_strand_id
1 'polypeptide(L)'
;MAYQHCPFDTLLILDFETTSDAANQDYPCEVIQFAIVAYDVPNDKIREDISFNKYVKPVLNRTLTKNCVDFTGIPQRSIDTADTFDVVYEQFQQWLITLGLEEGKFAFVCDSRQDLWRIAQYQMKLSNIQMPAFFRQYINLYKIFTNEMDRMGPKELSATTNIGKMNEYYDLPTIGRAHDAMDDCLNIATILQRMINMGAKVTVNELLTCCASWRRQPLVYNKEWRSSFMDAGKIFERVLPLVVTTIRAGDFRLEMYGVCRYCRKGMDVCGTSHQQTPHDLYKNEEDPIHFAKIAGYY
;
A
#
# COMPACT_ATOMS: atom_id res chain seq x y z
N MET A 1 -3.32 5.61 27.90
CA MET A 1 -3.33 4.13 27.82
C MET A 1 -2.91 3.60 26.44
N ALA A 2 -2.89 4.42 25.37
CA ALA A 2 -2.58 3.99 23.99
C ALA A 2 -1.13 3.50 23.75
N TYR A 3 -0.12 4.06 24.43
CA TYR A 3 1.31 3.71 24.22
C TYR A 3 1.65 2.23 24.44
N GLN A 4 0.84 1.47 25.17
CA GLN A 4 1.11 0.05 25.40
C GLN A 4 0.87 -0.80 24.13
N HIS A 5 0.12 -0.27 23.16
CA HIS A 5 -0.35 -1.00 21.99
C HIS A 5 0.19 -0.46 20.66
N CYS A 6 0.63 0.80 20.61
CA CYS A 6 1.25 1.42 19.43
C CYS A 6 2.54 2.14 19.84
N PRO A 7 3.70 1.82 19.23
CA PRO A 7 4.98 2.46 19.58
C PRO A 7 5.22 3.81 18.89
N PHE A 8 4.28 4.28 18.07
CA PHE A 8 4.39 5.50 17.27
C PHE A 8 3.55 6.64 17.87
N ASP A 9 4.01 7.87 17.72
CA ASP A 9 3.26 9.07 18.17
C ASP A 9 2.23 9.50 17.12
N THR A 10 2.52 9.23 15.84
CA THR A 10 1.65 9.57 14.71
C THR A 10 1.55 8.38 13.77
N LEU A 11 0.34 8.06 13.35
CA LEU A 11 0.08 7.13 12.26
C LEU A 11 -0.41 7.92 11.06
N LEU A 12 0.13 7.63 9.88
CA LEU A 12 -0.29 8.24 8.62
C LEU A 12 -1.07 7.20 7.84
N ILE A 13 -2.40 7.31 7.86
CA ILE A 13 -3.27 6.42 7.12
C ILE A 13 -3.20 6.84 5.66
N LEU A 14 -2.88 5.91 4.77
CA LEU A 14 -2.63 6.17 3.36
C LEU A 14 -3.46 5.23 2.49
N ASP A 15 -3.97 5.78 1.39
CA ASP A 15 -4.63 5.05 0.32
C ASP A 15 -4.25 5.65 -1.05
N PHE A 16 -4.16 4.80 -2.07
CA PHE A 16 -3.97 5.20 -3.46
C PHE A 16 -5.07 4.64 -4.36
N GLU A 17 -5.69 5.52 -5.16
CA GLU A 17 -6.42 5.08 -6.34
C GLU A 17 -5.53 5.03 -7.57
N THR A 18 -5.81 4.09 -8.47
CA THR A 18 -5.00 3.87 -9.68
C THR A 18 -5.82 3.76 -10.95
N THR A 19 -5.22 4.09 -12.09
CA THR A 19 -5.74 3.68 -13.39
C THR A 19 -5.89 2.17 -13.43
N SER A 20 -6.99 1.69 -14.03
CA SER A 20 -7.26 0.25 -14.11
C SER A 20 -7.97 -0.13 -15.40
N ASP A 21 -7.69 -1.35 -15.84
CA ASP A 21 -8.53 -2.11 -16.76
C ASP A 21 -9.07 -3.32 -15.99
N ALA A 22 -10.34 -3.26 -15.57
CA ALA A 22 -10.95 -4.28 -14.72
C ALA A 22 -10.83 -5.71 -15.28
N ALA A 23 -10.70 -5.87 -16.60
CA ALA A 23 -10.58 -7.17 -17.25
C ALA A 23 -9.14 -7.69 -17.33
N ASN A 24 -8.13 -6.83 -17.17
CA ASN A 24 -6.73 -7.17 -17.38
C ASN A 24 -5.83 -6.74 -16.21
N GLN A 25 -5.39 -7.73 -15.44
CA GLN A 25 -4.47 -7.52 -14.33
C GLN A 25 -3.04 -7.19 -14.78
N ASP A 26 -2.64 -7.46 -16.02
CA ASP A 26 -1.33 -7.05 -16.57
C ASP A 26 -1.29 -5.57 -17.02
N TYR A 27 -2.33 -4.80 -16.67
CA TYR A 27 -2.42 -3.38 -16.97
C TYR A 27 -1.37 -2.57 -16.17
N PRO A 28 -0.64 -1.64 -16.80
CA PRO A 28 0.41 -0.87 -16.14
C PRO A 28 -0.23 0.29 -15.39
N CYS A 29 -0.75 0.02 -14.19
CA CYS A 29 -1.49 1.01 -13.40
C CYS A 29 -0.60 2.18 -12.95
N GLU A 30 -1.19 3.37 -12.89
CA GLU A 30 -0.59 4.60 -12.40
C GLU A 30 -1.50 5.21 -11.33
N VAL A 31 -0.91 5.81 -10.29
CA VAL A 31 -1.65 6.53 -9.25
C VAL A 31 -2.43 7.69 -9.86
N ILE A 32 -3.70 7.84 -9.47
CA ILE A 32 -4.61 8.93 -9.88
C ILE A 32 -5.22 9.69 -8.71
N GLN A 33 -5.15 9.15 -7.49
CA GLN A 33 -5.45 9.86 -6.26
C GLN A 33 -4.46 9.39 -5.18
N PHE A 34 -3.91 10.33 -4.43
CA PHE A 34 -3.01 10.08 -3.31
C PHE A 34 -3.58 10.80 -2.09
N ALA A 35 -4.09 10.02 -1.13
CA ALA A 35 -4.64 10.54 0.11
C ALA A 35 -3.89 10.04 1.34
N ILE A 36 -3.82 10.91 2.35
CA ILE A 36 -3.31 10.60 3.67
C ILE A 36 -4.14 11.35 4.72
N VAL A 37 -4.50 10.70 5.82
CA VAL A 37 -4.99 11.36 7.05
C VAL A 37 -4.13 10.97 8.25
N ALA A 38 -3.78 11.93 9.09
CA ALA A 38 -3.01 11.65 10.29
C ALA A 38 -3.91 11.17 11.45
N TYR A 39 -3.39 10.26 12.25
CA TYR A 39 -3.95 9.86 13.54
C TYR A 39 -2.93 10.10 14.64
N ASP A 40 -3.33 10.93 15.61
CA ASP A 40 -2.57 11.28 16.81
C ASP A 40 -2.81 10.20 17.87
N VAL A 41 -1.79 9.35 18.08
CA VAL A 41 -1.87 8.17 18.95
C VAL A 41 -1.96 8.57 20.43
N PRO A 42 -1.14 9.50 20.96
CA PRO A 42 -1.23 9.91 22.37
C PRO A 42 -2.60 10.50 22.76
N ASN A 43 -3.21 11.28 21.86
CA ASN A 43 -4.47 11.96 22.13
C ASN A 43 -5.70 11.19 21.62
N ASP A 44 -5.53 9.99 21.06
CA ASP A 44 -6.57 9.18 20.44
C ASP A 44 -7.47 10.01 19.49
N LYS A 45 -6.85 10.67 18.52
CA LYS A 45 -7.55 11.64 17.66
C LYS A 45 -7.22 11.48 16.19
N ILE A 46 -8.27 11.32 15.38
CA ILE A 46 -8.19 11.48 13.92
C ILE A 46 -8.01 12.97 13.61
N ARG A 47 -6.96 13.31 12.86
CA ARG A 47 -6.58 14.68 12.51
C ARG A 47 -6.87 14.95 11.05
N GLU A 48 -8.14 15.10 10.70
CA GLU A 48 -8.58 15.47 9.34
C GLU A 48 -7.97 16.82 8.88
N ASP A 49 -7.69 17.70 9.84
CA ASP A 49 -6.98 18.97 9.63
C ASP A 49 -5.51 18.78 9.21
N ILE A 50 -4.96 17.59 9.44
CA ILE A 50 -3.63 17.17 8.98
C ILE A 50 -3.84 16.05 7.96
N SER A 51 -4.18 16.46 6.74
CA SER A 51 -4.41 15.56 5.61
C SER A 51 -3.65 16.01 4.36
N PHE A 52 -3.44 15.05 3.48
CA PHE A 52 -2.95 15.25 2.12
C PHE A 52 -3.95 14.60 1.18
N ASN A 53 -4.40 15.29 0.13
CA ASN A 53 -5.32 14.73 -0.87
C ASN A 53 -5.04 15.37 -2.21
N LYS A 54 -4.49 14.61 -3.15
CA LYS A 54 -4.14 15.09 -4.48
C LYS A 54 -4.60 14.11 -5.54
N TYR A 55 -5.30 14.62 -6.54
CA TYR A 55 -5.39 13.92 -7.81
C TYR A 55 -4.03 13.93 -8.50
N VAL A 56 -3.77 12.89 -9.28
CA VAL A 56 -2.51 12.68 -10.00
C VAL A 56 -2.82 12.45 -11.46
N LYS A 57 -2.08 13.12 -12.35
CA LYS A 57 -2.20 12.96 -13.79
C LYS A 57 -1.33 11.78 -14.25
N PRO A 58 -1.92 10.68 -14.75
CA PRO A 58 -1.16 9.56 -15.31
C PRO A 58 -0.46 10.00 -16.60
N VAL A 59 0.72 9.43 -16.87
CA VAL A 59 1.56 9.75 -18.03
C VAL A 59 1.32 8.74 -19.15
N LEU A 60 1.23 7.45 -18.81
CA LEU A 60 1.03 6.35 -19.76
C LEU A 60 -0.44 6.22 -20.15
N ASN A 61 -1.33 6.26 -19.16
CA ASN A 61 -2.77 6.00 -19.30
C ASN A 61 -3.59 7.26 -19.04
N ARG A 62 -3.36 8.30 -19.84
CA ARG A 62 -3.96 9.65 -19.66
C ARG A 62 -5.48 9.67 -19.65
N THR A 63 -6.12 8.73 -20.33
CA THR A 63 -7.58 8.62 -20.40
C THR A 63 -8.02 7.45 -19.54
N LEU A 64 -8.80 7.74 -18.50
CA LEU A 64 -9.37 6.74 -17.62
C LEU A 64 -10.33 5.84 -18.40
N THR A 65 -10.26 4.53 -18.14
CA THR A 65 -11.29 3.61 -18.63
C THR A 65 -12.63 3.93 -17.96
N LYS A 66 -13.74 3.61 -18.62
CA LYS A 66 -15.08 3.78 -18.03
C LYS A 66 -15.18 3.04 -16.69
N ASN A 67 -14.65 1.82 -16.61
CA ASN A 67 -14.66 1.02 -15.39
C ASN A 67 -13.87 1.71 -14.26
N CYS A 68 -12.72 2.31 -14.57
CA CYS A 68 -11.93 3.06 -13.60
C CYS A 68 -12.70 4.28 -13.06
N VAL A 69 -13.38 5.04 -13.93
CA VAL A 69 -14.21 6.18 -13.53
C VAL A 69 -15.39 5.73 -12.67
N ASP A 70 -16.09 4.67 -13.05
CA ASP A 70 -17.24 4.17 -12.29
C ASP A 70 -16.82 3.60 -10.93
N PHE A 71 -15.67 2.91 -10.87
CA PHE A 71 -15.14 2.28 -9.68
C PHE A 71 -14.65 3.32 -8.66
N THR A 72 -13.85 4.29 -9.10
CA THR A 72 -13.25 5.33 -8.23
C THR A 72 -14.12 6.56 -8.04
N GLY A 73 -15.09 6.80 -8.93
CA GLY A 73 -15.88 8.04 -8.93
C GLY A 73 -15.10 9.27 -9.41
N ILE A 74 -13.83 9.11 -9.80
CA ILE A 74 -12.96 10.21 -10.24
C ILE A 74 -13.29 10.54 -11.70
N PRO A 75 -13.83 11.73 -12.01
CA PRO A 75 -14.10 12.11 -13.39
C PRO A 75 -12.80 12.47 -14.11
N GLN A 76 -12.72 12.19 -15.41
CA GLN A 76 -11.57 12.52 -16.27
C GLN A 76 -11.05 13.96 -16.08
N ARG A 77 -11.96 14.94 -15.93
CA ARG A 77 -11.60 16.35 -15.72
C ARG A 77 -10.70 16.59 -14.50
N SER A 78 -10.84 15.79 -13.43
CA SER A 78 -10.03 15.93 -12.21
C SER A 78 -8.58 15.56 -12.47
N ILE A 79 -8.33 14.54 -13.30
CA ILE A 79 -6.98 14.12 -13.66
C ILE A 79 -6.36 14.97 -14.78
N ASP A 80 -7.18 15.53 -15.68
CA ASP A 80 -6.70 16.37 -16.79
C ASP A 80 -5.96 17.61 -16.29
N THR A 81 -6.43 18.18 -15.18
CA THR A 81 -5.90 19.39 -14.53
C THR A 81 -4.93 19.09 -13.39
N ALA A 82 -4.70 17.82 -13.05
CA ALA A 82 -3.80 17.43 -11.98
C ALA A 82 -2.32 17.53 -12.38
N ASP A 83 -1.46 17.57 -11.36
CA ASP A 83 -0.01 17.45 -11.51
C ASP A 83 0.38 15.97 -11.73
N THR A 84 1.51 15.72 -12.39
CA THR A 84 2.06 14.37 -12.54
C THR A 84 2.61 13.83 -11.21
N PHE A 85 2.77 12.51 -11.11
CA PHE A 85 3.14 11.87 -9.84
C PHE A 85 4.45 12.40 -9.24
N ASP A 86 5.45 12.70 -10.07
CA ASP A 86 6.73 13.29 -9.64
C ASP A 86 6.52 14.62 -8.90
N VAL A 87 5.71 15.52 -9.47
CA VAL A 87 5.37 16.82 -8.86
C VAL A 87 4.52 16.63 -7.59
N VAL A 88 3.54 15.73 -7.62
CA VAL A 88 2.70 15.43 -6.43
C VAL A 88 3.55 14.81 -5.31
N TYR A 89 4.53 13.98 -5.65
CA TYR A 89 5.43 13.38 -4.68
C TYR A 89 6.34 14.42 -4.03
N GLU A 90 6.86 15.41 -4.78
CA GLU A 90 7.57 16.56 -4.20
C GLU A 90 6.69 17.35 -3.23
N GLN A 91 5.42 17.60 -3.60
CA GLN A 91 4.44 18.23 -2.70
C GLN A 91 4.21 17.41 -1.43
N PHE A 92 4.10 16.08 -1.55
CA PHE A 92 3.99 15.17 -0.41
C PHE A 92 5.22 15.23 0.50
N GLN A 93 6.43 15.23 -0.07
CA GLN A 93 7.66 15.34 0.72
C GLN A 93 7.73 16.68 1.47
N GLN A 94 7.39 17.78 0.80
CA GLN A 94 7.33 19.10 1.45
C GLN A 94 6.27 19.14 2.55
N TRP A 95 5.10 18.54 2.33
CA TRP A 95 4.06 18.41 3.34
C TRP A 95 4.58 17.61 4.55
N LEU A 96 5.22 16.46 4.34
CA LEU A 96 5.79 15.65 5.42
C LEU A 96 6.82 16.43 6.25
N ILE A 97 7.68 17.23 5.59
CA ILE A 97 8.63 18.13 6.26
C ILE A 97 7.90 19.16 7.15
N THR A 98 6.79 19.73 6.68
CA THR A 98 6.02 20.73 7.46
C THR A 98 5.36 20.14 8.71
N LEU A 99 5.12 18.82 8.75
CA LEU A 99 4.62 18.14 9.94
C LEU A 99 5.70 18.00 11.03
N GLY A 100 6.98 18.14 10.69
CA GLY A 100 8.08 18.01 11.63
C GLY A 100 8.20 16.62 12.27
N LEU A 101 7.70 15.58 11.59
CA LEU A 101 7.73 14.21 12.10
C LEU A 101 9.16 13.65 12.04
N GLU A 102 9.60 13.04 13.14
CA GLU A 102 10.87 12.31 13.19
C GLU A 102 10.71 10.95 12.51
N GLU A 103 11.61 10.61 11.58
CA GLU A 103 11.62 9.28 10.97
C GLU A 103 11.76 8.18 12.04
N GLY A 104 10.91 7.15 11.94
CA GLY A 104 10.82 6.09 12.94
C GLY A 104 9.85 6.37 14.10
N LYS A 105 9.41 7.62 14.30
CA LYS A 105 8.33 7.96 15.27
C LYS A 105 6.93 7.94 14.68
N PHE A 106 6.85 7.85 13.36
CA PHE A 106 5.60 7.61 12.64
C PHE A 106 5.66 6.34 11.80
N ALA A 107 4.50 5.81 11.45
CA ALA A 107 4.37 4.70 10.51
C ALA A 107 3.16 4.92 9.60
N PHE A 108 3.27 4.44 8.35
CA PHE A 108 2.15 4.39 7.45
C PHE A 108 1.22 3.21 7.77
N VAL A 109 -0.08 3.43 7.61
CA VAL A 109 -1.14 2.42 7.77
C VAL A 109 -1.92 2.36 6.47
N CYS A 110 -2.08 1.17 5.92
CA CYS A 110 -2.93 0.91 4.76
C CYS A 110 -3.91 -0.21 5.11
N ASP A 111 -5.00 -0.34 4.35
CA ASP A 111 -5.93 -1.46 4.54
C ASP A 111 -5.20 -2.79 4.33
N SER A 112 -4.27 -2.83 3.36
CA SER A 112 -3.64 -4.03 2.85
C SER A 112 -2.19 -3.77 2.45
N ARG A 113 -1.57 -4.76 1.80
CA ARG A 113 -0.22 -4.59 1.24
C ARG A 113 -0.21 -3.84 -0.09
N GLN A 114 -1.36 -3.68 -0.76
CA GLN A 114 -1.39 -3.28 -2.16
C GLN A 114 -0.81 -1.88 -2.38
N ASP A 115 -1.14 -0.93 -1.52
CA ASP A 115 -0.76 0.48 -1.62
C ASP A 115 0.75 0.67 -1.60
N LEU A 116 1.41 0.13 -0.58
CA LEU A 116 2.85 0.36 -0.41
C LEU A 116 3.70 -0.71 -1.10
N TRP A 117 3.31 -1.98 -1.10
CA TRP A 117 4.12 -3.01 -1.76
C TRP A 117 3.98 -2.96 -3.28
N ARG A 118 2.75 -2.92 -3.82
CA ARG A 118 2.51 -3.01 -5.26
C ARG A 118 2.49 -1.63 -5.92
N ILE A 119 1.56 -0.78 -5.50
CA ILE A 119 1.23 0.48 -6.17
C ILE A 119 2.39 1.47 -6.05
N ALA A 120 2.81 1.82 -4.83
CA ALA A 120 3.88 2.78 -4.60
C ALA A 120 5.20 2.32 -5.24
N GLN A 121 5.56 1.04 -5.10
CA GLN A 121 6.79 0.51 -5.67
C GLN A 121 6.79 0.63 -7.20
N TYR A 122 5.67 0.29 -7.84
CA TYR A 122 5.54 0.37 -9.29
C TYR A 122 5.52 1.82 -9.77
N GLN A 123 4.67 2.66 -9.18
CA GLN A 123 4.55 4.07 -9.54
C GLN A 123 5.88 4.83 -9.37
N MET A 124 6.60 4.59 -8.27
CA MET A 124 7.91 5.21 -8.05
C MET A 124 8.92 4.76 -9.09
N LYS A 125 8.90 3.48 -9.50
CA LYS A 125 9.75 3.01 -10.60
C LYS A 125 9.41 3.71 -11.92
N LEU A 126 8.13 3.86 -12.27
CA LEU A 126 7.70 4.58 -13.48
C LEU A 126 8.17 6.03 -13.48
N SER A 127 8.18 6.67 -12.31
CA SER A 127 8.63 8.05 -12.13
C SER A 127 10.14 8.19 -11.83
N ASN A 128 10.92 7.10 -11.89
CA ASN A 128 12.34 7.07 -11.54
C ASN A 128 12.66 7.65 -10.15
N ILE A 129 11.75 7.44 -9.20
CA ILE A 129 11.85 7.83 -7.80
C ILE A 129 12.30 6.62 -6.99
N GLN A 130 13.25 6.83 -6.08
CA GLN A 130 13.64 5.80 -5.14
C GLN A 130 12.62 5.70 -3.99
N MET A 131 12.17 4.49 -3.70
CA MET A 131 11.23 4.26 -2.60
C MET A 131 11.86 4.56 -1.23
N PRO A 132 11.26 5.47 -0.43
CA PRO A 132 11.80 5.90 0.85
C PRO A 132 11.64 4.83 1.94
N ALA A 133 12.42 4.94 3.02
CA ALA A 133 12.42 3.97 4.11
C ALA A 133 11.06 3.84 4.82
N PHE A 134 10.35 4.96 4.98
CA PHE A 134 9.03 4.98 5.62
C PHE A 134 7.92 4.27 4.81
N PHE A 135 8.08 4.10 3.50
CA PHE A 135 7.16 3.28 2.68
C PHE A 135 7.49 1.79 2.70
N ARG A 136 8.68 1.42 3.19
CA ARG A 136 9.16 0.03 3.20
C ARG A 136 8.87 -0.71 4.49
N GLN A 137 8.19 -0.06 5.43
CA GLN A 137 7.92 -0.55 6.76
C GLN A 137 6.60 0.05 7.21
N TYR A 138 5.54 -0.73 7.15
CA TYR A 138 4.19 -0.20 7.30
C TYR A 138 3.30 -1.17 8.05
N ILE A 139 2.12 -0.67 8.38
CA ILE A 139 1.10 -1.39 9.09
C ILE A 139 0.02 -1.77 8.07
N ASN A 140 -0.09 -3.06 7.80
CA ASN A 140 -1.23 -3.63 7.11
C ASN A 140 -2.36 -3.83 8.15
N LEU A 141 -3.39 -2.97 8.12
CA LEU A 141 -4.45 -2.97 9.12
C LEU A 141 -5.31 -4.23 9.03
N TYR A 142 -5.60 -4.72 7.82
CA TYR A 142 -6.41 -5.93 7.66
C TYR A 142 -5.74 -7.17 8.29
N LYS A 143 -4.41 -7.23 8.29
CA LYS A 143 -3.68 -8.29 9.00
C LYS A 143 -3.83 -8.20 10.52
N ILE A 144 -3.87 -6.99 11.08
CA ILE A 144 -4.17 -6.81 12.51
C ILE A 144 -5.62 -7.24 12.75
N PHE A 145 -6.54 -6.82 11.88
CA PHE A 145 -7.95 -7.16 11.97
C PHE A 145 -8.18 -8.67 12.00
N THR A 146 -7.53 -9.45 11.13
CA THR A 146 -7.66 -10.92 11.15
C THR A 146 -7.21 -11.51 12.48
N ASN A 147 -6.12 -11.00 13.07
CA ASN A 147 -5.64 -11.48 14.37
C ASN A 147 -6.62 -11.10 15.50
N GLU A 148 -7.21 -9.90 15.43
CA GLU A 148 -8.22 -9.46 16.40
C GLU A 148 -9.52 -10.24 16.26
N MET A 149 -9.94 -10.56 15.03
CA MET A 149 -11.08 -11.43 14.76
C MET A 149 -10.86 -12.84 15.31
N ASP A 150 -9.66 -13.42 15.12
CA ASP A 150 -9.31 -14.71 15.70
C ASP A 150 -9.32 -14.67 17.25
N ARG A 151 -8.91 -13.54 17.84
CA ARG A 151 -8.87 -13.32 19.29
C ARG A 151 -10.26 -13.10 19.90
N MET A 152 -11.10 -12.33 19.23
CA MET A 152 -12.40 -11.86 19.74
C MET A 152 -13.56 -12.76 19.33
N GLY A 153 -13.37 -13.59 18.30
CA GLY A 153 -14.38 -14.48 17.73
C GLY A 153 -14.76 -14.07 16.31
N PRO A 154 -14.80 -15.02 15.35
CA PRO A 154 -15.19 -14.74 13.97
C PRO A 154 -16.67 -14.37 13.88
N LYS A 155 -17.00 -13.53 12.88
CA LYS A 155 -18.37 -13.23 12.45
C LYS A 155 -18.53 -13.64 10.99
N GLU A 156 -19.73 -14.01 10.57
CA GLU A 156 -20.05 -14.06 9.15
C GLU A 156 -20.13 -12.63 8.61
N LEU A 157 -19.30 -12.31 7.63
CA LEU A 157 -19.21 -10.98 7.02
C LEU A 157 -19.67 -11.05 5.57
N SER A 158 -20.51 -10.11 5.17
CA SER A 158 -21.12 -10.02 3.83
C SER A 158 -20.40 -9.03 2.92
N ALA A 159 -19.67 -8.07 3.48
CA ALA A 159 -18.90 -7.09 2.73
C ALA A 159 -17.77 -7.74 1.91
N THR A 160 -17.51 -7.19 0.73
CA THR A 160 -16.55 -7.75 -0.22
C THR A 160 -15.15 -7.14 -0.07
N THR A 161 -15.06 -5.85 0.25
CA THR A 161 -13.80 -5.13 0.45
C THR A 161 -13.23 -5.33 1.86
N ASN A 162 -11.93 -5.13 2.04
CA ASN A 162 -11.29 -5.22 3.36
C ASN A 162 -11.86 -4.17 4.32
N ILE A 163 -11.96 -2.92 3.87
CA ILE A 163 -12.53 -1.81 4.65
C ILE A 163 -13.98 -2.12 5.04
N GLY A 164 -14.79 -2.59 4.09
CA GLY A 164 -16.18 -2.96 4.35
C GLY A 164 -16.32 -4.08 5.39
N LYS A 165 -15.48 -5.13 5.30
CA LYS A 165 -15.46 -6.22 6.29
C LYS A 165 -15.08 -5.74 7.68
N MET A 166 -14.11 -4.84 7.77
CA MET A 166 -13.69 -4.25 9.05
C MET A 166 -14.79 -3.36 9.63
N ASN A 167 -15.44 -2.52 8.82
CA ASN A 167 -16.59 -1.71 9.25
C ASN A 167 -17.74 -2.59 9.76
N GLU A 168 -18.12 -3.62 8.99
CA GLU A 168 -19.17 -4.58 9.36
C GLU A 168 -18.84 -5.32 10.65
N TYR A 169 -17.59 -5.78 10.83
CA TYR A 169 -17.20 -6.49 12.04
C TYR A 169 -17.26 -5.62 13.30
N TYR A 170 -16.89 -4.34 13.19
CA TYR A 170 -16.87 -3.40 14.32
C TYR A 170 -18.14 -2.57 14.47
N ASP A 171 -19.16 -2.82 13.66
CA ASP A 171 -20.41 -2.06 13.63
C ASP A 171 -20.16 -0.55 13.44
N LEU A 172 -19.24 -0.20 12.53
CA LEU A 172 -18.88 1.18 12.17
C LEU A 172 -19.63 1.63 10.91
N PRO A 173 -20.16 2.87 10.88
CA PRO A 173 -20.77 3.40 9.68
C PRO A 173 -19.71 3.65 8.61
N THR A 174 -20.03 3.34 7.35
CA THR A 174 -19.19 3.71 6.21
C THR A 174 -19.17 5.23 6.04
N ILE A 175 -17.98 5.79 5.92
CA ILE A 175 -17.75 7.21 5.63
C ILE A 175 -17.62 7.38 4.12
N GLY A 176 -18.35 8.34 3.55
CA GLY A 176 -18.18 8.72 2.15
C GLY A 176 -18.41 7.59 1.14
N ARG A 177 -17.64 7.63 0.05
CA ARG A 177 -17.72 6.71 -1.09
C ARG A 177 -16.51 5.78 -1.08
N ALA A 178 -16.76 4.46 -1.09
CA ALA A 178 -15.69 3.47 -1.28
C ALA A 178 -14.92 3.73 -2.58
N HIS A 179 -13.60 3.57 -2.56
CA HIS A 179 -12.70 3.85 -3.69
C HIS A 179 -12.57 5.34 -4.04
N ASP A 180 -12.91 6.24 -3.12
CA ASP A 180 -12.27 7.54 -3.04
C ASP A 180 -11.18 7.44 -1.96
N ALA A 181 -9.93 7.77 -2.31
CA ALA A 181 -8.80 7.51 -1.43
C ALA A 181 -8.91 8.24 -0.08
N MET A 182 -9.52 9.43 -0.04
CA MET A 182 -9.67 10.18 1.20
C MET A 182 -10.78 9.59 2.07
N ASP A 183 -11.91 9.23 1.48
CA ASP A 183 -12.98 8.54 2.20
C ASP A 183 -12.50 7.19 2.76
N ASP A 184 -11.72 6.43 1.99
CA ASP A 184 -11.11 5.17 2.43
C ASP A 184 -10.11 5.41 3.58
N CYS A 185 -9.28 6.47 3.50
CA CYS A 185 -8.44 6.90 4.61
C CYS A 185 -9.23 7.20 5.90
N LEU A 186 -10.37 7.87 5.83
CA LEU A 186 -11.22 8.19 6.99
C LEU A 186 -11.85 6.93 7.59
N ASN A 187 -12.31 5.99 6.75
CA ASN A 187 -12.80 4.69 7.21
C ASN A 187 -11.67 3.92 7.92
N ILE A 188 -10.50 3.79 7.29
CA ILE A 188 -9.33 3.11 7.87
C ILE A 188 -8.94 3.76 9.21
N ALA A 189 -8.94 5.09 9.31
CA ALA A 189 -8.65 5.80 10.55
C ALA A 189 -9.66 5.50 11.67
N THR A 190 -10.95 5.40 11.35
CA THR A 190 -12.01 5.07 12.31
C THR A 190 -11.92 3.61 12.79
N ILE A 191 -11.64 2.68 11.86
CA ILE A 191 -11.39 1.26 12.18
C ILE A 191 -10.15 1.15 13.08
N LEU A 192 -9.06 1.81 12.71
CA LEU A 192 -7.81 1.84 13.44
C LEU A 192 -8.03 2.35 14.88
N GLN A 193 -8.73 3.48 15.04
CA GLN A 193 -9.08 4.02 16.34
C GLN A 193 -9.89 3.02 17.18
N ARG A 194 -10.91 2.39 16.59
CA ARG A 194 -11.69 1.36 17.29
C ARG A 194 -10.79 0.20 17.73
N MET A 195 -9.91 -0.29 16.88
CA MET A 195 -9.00 -1.38 17.20
C MET A 195 -8.04 -1.03 18.33
N ILE A 196 -7.44 0.18 18.31
CA ILE A 196 -6.58 0.68 19.39
C ILE A 196 -7.36 0.72 20.71
N ASN A 197 -8.58 1.27 20.70
CA ASN A 197 -9.44 1.37 21.89
C ASN A 197 -9.92 0.01 22.41
N MET A 198 -9.86 -1.04 21.59
CA MET A 198 -10.12 -2.44 21.99
C MET A 198 -8.86 -3.20 22.41
N GLY A 199 -7.69 -2.53 22.44
CA GLY A 199 -6.42 -3.10 22.89
C GLY A 199 -5.62 -3.84 21.80
N ALA A 200 -5.98 -3.67 20.53
CA ALA A 200 -5.22 -4.27 19.43
C ALA A 200 -3.79 -3.71 19.38
N LYS A 201 -2.80 -4.58 19.18
CA LYS A 201 -1.41 -4.14 18.99
C LYS A 201 -1.20 -3.61 17.57
N VAL A 202 -1.08 -2.29 17.45
CA VAL A 202 -0.85 -1.59 16.19
C VAL A 202 0.63 -1.29 16.06
N THR A 203 1.34 -2.12 15.30
CA THR A 203 2.77 -1.94 15.02
C THR A 203 3.09 -2.45 13.62
N VAL A 204 4.22 -2.01 13.07
CA VAL A 204 4.69 -2.45 11.75
C VAL A 204 4.71 -3.98 11.70
N ASN A 205 3.98 -4.51 10.73
CA ASN A 205 3.76 -5.96 10.59
C ASN A 205 4.15 -6.47 9.19
N GLU A 206 4.51 -5.57 8.27
CA GLU A 206 5.04 -5.88 6.95
C GLU A 206 6.24 -4.98 6.63
N LEU A 207 7.28 -5.60 6.06
CA LEU A 207 8.48 -4.94 5.56
C LEU A 207 8.71 -5.28 4.09
N LEU A 208 9.34 -4.37 3.35
CA LEU A 208 9.77 -4.60 1.98
C LEU A 208 11.25 -4.97 1.91
N THR A 209 11.53 -6.25 1.62
CA THR A 209 12.89 -6.80 1.51
C THR A 209 13.27 -7.03 0.05
N CYS A 210 14.56 -6.95 -0.29
CA CYS A 210 15.02 -7.13 -1.67
C CYS A 210 15.02 -8.58 -2.16
N CYS A 211 14.97 -9.54 -1.23
CA CYS A 211 15.00 -10.94 -1.56
C CYS A 211 14.16 -11.75 -0.58
N ALA A 212 13.69 -12.91 -1.05
CA ALA A 212 13.10 -13.96 -0.24
C ALA A 212 13.60 -15.34 -0.69
N SER A 213 13.68 -16.28 0.25
CA SER A 213 14.13 -17.66 -0.04
C SER A 213 13.23 -18.37 -1.03
N TRP A 214 11.90 -18.20 -0.90
CA TRP A 214 10.91 -18.82 -1.79
C TRP A 214 10.98 -18.33 -3.24
N ARG A 215 11.55 -17.13 -3.50
CA ARG A 215 11.79 -16.64 -4.88
C ARG A 215 12.85 -17.46 -5.64
N ARG A 216 13.64 -18.30 -4.95
CA ARG A 216 14.65 -19.16 -5.60
C ARG A 216 14.04 -20.39 -6.27
N GLN A 217 12.80 -20.73 -5.94
CA GLN A 217 12.09 -21.83 -6.57
C GLN A 217 11.34 -21.32 -7.80
N PRO A 218 11.26 -22.09 -8.89
CA PRO A 218 10.45 -21.73 -10.05
C PRO A 218 9.00 -21.44 -9.65
N LEU A 219 8.40 -20.39 -10.23
CA LEU A 219 6.99 -20.09 -9.95
C LEU A 219 6.09 -21.08 -10.68
N VAL A 220 5.18 -21.74 -9.96
CA VAL A 220 4.03 -22.43 -10.54
C VAL A 220 2.83 -21.47 -10.48
N TYR A 221 2.25 -21.15 -11.63
CA TYR A 221 1.18 -20.18 -11.76
C TYR A 221 0.20 -20.56 -12.88
N ASN A 222 -1.00 -20.00 -12.80
CA ASN A 222 -2.05 -20.17 -13.80
C ASN A 222 -1.70 -19.37 -15.08
N LYS A 223 -1.82 -19.97 -16.26
CA LYS A 223 -1.55 -19.26 -17.53
C LYS A 223 -2.58 -18.16 -17.83
N GLU A 224 -3.79 -18.28 -17.29
CA GLU A 224 -4.84 -17.26 -17.38
C GLU A 224 -4.75 -16.19 -16.27
N TRP A 225 -3.58 -16.02 -15.65
CA TRP A 225 -3.39 -15.13 -14.50
C TRP A 225 -3.82 -13.69 -14.73
N ARG A 226 -3.79 -13.21 -15.98
CA ARG A 226 -4.20 -11.85 -16.36
C ARG A 226 -5.67 -11.54 -16.07
N SER A 227 -6.50 -12.56 -15.86
CA SER A 227 -7.93 -12.40 -15.52
C SER A 227 -8.22 -12.53 -14.02
N SER A 228 -7.22 -12.84 -13.19
CA SER A 228 -7.38 -13.21 -11.79
C SER A 228 -6.47 -12.36 -10.91
N PHE A 229 -7.06 -11.49 -10.08
CA PHE A 229 -6.29 -10.65 -9.14
C PHE A 229 -5.35 -11.47 -8.25
N MET A 230 -5.82 -12.63 -7.77
CA MET A 230 -5.03 -13.51 -6.92
C MET A 230 -3.84 -14.13 -7.67
N ASP A 231 -4.04 -14.59 -8.91
CA ASP A 231 -2.95 -15.18 -9.68
C ASP A 231 -1.96 -14.14 -10.19
N ALA A 232 -2.44 -12.96 -10.60
CA ALA A 232 -1.60 -11.81 -10.93
C ALA A 232 -0.74 -11.37 -9.73
N GLY A 233 -1.28 -11.43 -8.51
CA GLY A 233 -0.51 -11.19 -7.28
C GLY A 233 0.75 -12.05 -7.18
N LYS A 234 0.68 -13.33 -7.54
CA LYS A 234 1.84 -14.25 -7.54
C LYS A 234 2.89 -13.85 -8.60
N ILE A 235 2.44 -13.30 -9.73
CA ILE A 235 3.32 -12.76 -10.78
C ILE A 235 4.03 -11.51 -10.28
N PHE A 236 3.30 -10.56 -9.68
CA PHE A 236 3.90 -9.34 -9.11
C PHE A 236 4.89 -9.63 -7.98
N GLU A 237 4.62 -10.67 -7.17
CA GLU A 237 5.54 -11.21 -6.17
C GLU A 237 6.87 -11.72 -6.75
N ARG A 238 6.96 -11.95 -8.07
CA ARG A 238 8.22 -12.24 -8.76
C ARG A 238 8.80 -11.04 -9.49
N VAL A 239 7.96 -10.22 -10.11
CA VAL A 239 8.36 -9.09 -10.96
C VAL A 239 8.87 -7.90 -10.16
N LEU A 240 8.26 -7.59 -9.01
CA LEU A 240 8.62 -6.41 -8.22
C LEU A 240 9.96 -6.61 -7.48
N PRO A 241 10.93 -5.68 -7.55
CA PRO A 241 12.23 -5.80 -6.88
C PRO A 241 12.15 -6.09 -5.38
N LEU A 242 11.19 -5.49 -4.69
CA LEU A 242 10.95 -5.64 -3.27
C LEU A 242 9.73 -6.51 -3.01
N VAL A 243 9.82 -7.30 -1.94
CA VAL A 243 8.82 -8.28 -1.54
C VAL A 243 8.41 -8.13 -0.09
N VAL A 244 7.15 -8.44 0.19
CA VAL A 244 6.61 -8.40 1.55
C VAL A 244 7.25 -9.49 2.41
N THR A 245 7.77 -9.08 3.54
CA THR A 245 8.16 -9.94 4.67
C THR A 245 7.28 -9.58 5.85
N THR A 246 6.43 -10.52 6.26
CA THR A 246 5.61 -10.36 7.46
C THR A 246 6.49 -10.43 8.72
N ILE A 247 6.19 -9.57 9.69
CA ILE A 247 6.71 -9.61 11.06
C ILE A 247 5.57 -9.97 12.01
N ARG A 248 5.87 -10.68 13.11
CA ARG A 248 4.87 -10.97 14.15
C ARG A 248 4.59 -9.72 14.98
N ALA A 249 3.40 -9.64 15.56
CA ALA A 249 3.04 -8.53 16.44
C ALA A 249 4.04 -8.41 17.60
N GLY A 250 4.65 -7.23 17.74
CA GLY A 250 5.64 -6.96 18.78
C GLY A 250 7.06 -7.45 18.48
N ASP A 251 7.36 -7.92 17.26
CA ASP A 251 8.74 -8.22 16.83
C ASP A 251 9.40 -7.02 16.14
N PHE A 252 8.62 -6.01 15.73
CA PHE A 252 9.19 -4.76 15.21
C PHE A 252 9.92 -4.01 16.32
N ARG A 253 11.12 -3.52 16.00
CA ARG A 253 11.95 -2.71 16.88
C ARG A 253 12.43 -1.49 16.11
N LEU A 254 12.61 -0.36 16.78
CA LEU A 254 13.04 0.89 16.13
C LEU A 254 14.40 0.72 15.42
N GLU A 255 15.31 -0.12 15.93
CA GLU A 255 16.58 -0.42 15.25
C GLU A 255 16.42 -1.16 13.92
N MET A 256 15.22 -1.65 13.59
CA MET A 256 14.93 -2.25 12.29
C MET A 256 14.65 -1.19 11.23
N TYR A 257 14.38 0.05 11.64
CA TYR A 257 14.03 1.13 10.74
C TYR A 257 15.15 1.44 9.74
N GLY A 258 14.82 1.57 8.46
CA GLY A 258 15.76 1.98 7.42
C GLY A 258 16.72 0.89 6.96
N VAL A 259 16.63 -0.34 7.49
CA VAL A 259 17.54 -1.45 7.16
C VAL A 259 16.80 -2.62 6.55
N CYS A 260 17.27 -3.10 5.38
CA CYS A 260 16.69 -4.30 4.78
C CYS A 260 17.00 -5.56 5.59
N ARG A 261 15.95 -6.32 5.96
CA ARG A 261 16.10 -7.56 6.75
C ARG A 261 16.80 -8.71 6.04
N TYR A 262 16.90 -8.65 4.71
CA TYR A 262 17.62 -9.66 3.94
C TYR A 262 19.09 -9.29 3.78
N CYS A 263 19.40 -8.20 3.07
CA CYS A 263 20.78 -7.85 2.73
C CYS A 263 21.51 -6.99 3.77
N ARG A 264 20.82 -6.53 4.83
CA ARG A 264 21.36 -5.67 5.91
C ARG A 264 21.88 -4.30 5.47
N LYS A 265 21.66 -3.91 4.22
CA LYS A 265 21.99 -2.57 3.71
C LYS A 265 20.88 -1.56 4.04
N GLY A 266 21.26 -0.29 4.10
CA GLY A 266 20.31 0.82 4.13
C GLY A 266 19.37 0.81 2.94
N MET A 267 18.17 1.36 3.10
CA MET A 267 17.13 1.38 2.07
C MET A 267 17.42 2.35 0.91
N ASP A 268 18.36 3.26 1.11
CA ASP A 268 19.03 4.11 0.11
C ASP A 268 19.90 3.31 -0.87
N VAL A 269 20.41 2.15 -0.46
CA VAL A 269 21.22 1.26 -1.32
C VAL A 269 20.45 0.00 -1.73
N CYS A 270 19.63 -0.53 -0.83
CA CYS A 270 18.91 -1.77 -1.04
C CYS A 270 17.74 -1.60 -2.01
N GLY A 271 17.66 -2.43 -3.05
CA GLY A 271 16.49 -2.48 -3.94
C GLY A 271 16.52 -1.44 -5.07
N THR A 272 17.64 -0.73 -5.24
CA THR A 272 17.91 0.11 -6.42
C THR A 272 17.97 -0.70 -7.72
N SER A 273 18.22 -2.01 -7.62
CA SER A 273 18.06 -2.98 -8.70
C SER A 273 17.43 -4.28 -8.20
N HIS A 274 16.77 -5.00 -9.12
CA HIS A 274 16.14 -6.28 -8.82
C HIS A 274 17.20 -7.35 -8.48
N GLN A 275 17.20 -7.86 -7.24
CA GLN A 275 18.24 -8.79 -6.77
C GLN A 275 17.95 -10.27 -7.09
N GLN A 276 16.72 -10.60 -7.50
CA GLN A 276 16.29 -11.95 -7.85
C GLN A 276 15.44 -11.97 -9.13
N THR A 277 15.94 -11.37 -10.21
CA THR A 277 15.18 -11.19 -11.46
C THR A 277 14.57 -12.52 -11.93
N PRO A 278 13.26 -12.59 -12.20
CA PRO A 278 12.57 -13.85 -12.44
C PRO A 278 12.73 -14.29 -13.90
N HIS A 279 13.96 -14.59 -14.32
CA HIS A 279 14.29 -14.99 -15.69
C HIS A 279 13.54 -16.25 -16.14
N ASP A 280 13.22 -17.16 -15.23
CA ASP A 280 12.40 -18.34 -15.49
C ASP A 280 10.97 -17.96 -15.90
N LEU A 281 10.35 -17.01 -15.18
CA LEU A 281 9.03 -16.49 -15.50
C LEU A 281 9.03 -15.81 -16.87
N TYR A 282 9.98 -14.91 -17.14
CA TYR A 282 10.06 -14.20 -18.42
C TYR A 282 10.32 -15.12 -19.61
N LYS A 283 11.02 -16.24 -19.40
CA LYS A 283 11.23 -17.26 -20.44
C LYS A 283 9.99 -18.13 -20.68
N ASN A 284 9.18 -18.36 -19.64
CA ASN A 284 8.05 -19.28 -19.69
C ASN A 284 6.73 -18.61 -20.10
N GLU A 285 6.64 -17.28 -20.06
CA GLU A 285 5.51 -16.54 -20.63
C GLU A 285 5.64 -16.38 -22.14
N GLU A 286 4.57 -16.72 -22.87
CA GLU A 286 4.52 -16.56 -24.33
C GLU A 286 4.42 -15.08 -24.71
N ASP A 287 3.53 -14.36 -24.05
CA ASP A 287 3.36 -12.92 -24.20
C ASP A 287 4.14 -12.15 -23.12
N PRO A 288 4.85 -11.08 -23.49
CA PRO A 288 5.52 -10.25 -22.50
C PRO A 288 4.53 -9.71 -21.45
N ILE A 289 4.81 -9.98 -20.18
CA ILE A 289 4.24 -9.31 -19.01
C ILE A 289 4.37 -7.79 -19.19
N HIS A 290 3.27 -7.13 -19.55
CA HIS A 290 3.27 -5.73 -19.91
C HIS A 290 3.60 -4.83 -18.72
N PHE A 291 3.09 -5.15 -17.53
CA PHE A 291 3.47 -4.51 -16.27
C PHE A 291 5.00 -4.51 -16.06
N ALA A 292 5.66 -5.65 -16.27
CA ALA A 292 7.12 -5.74 -16.14
C ALA A 292 7.86 -4.96 -17.23
N LYS A 293 7.37 -5.03 -18.48
CA LYS A 293 8.01 -4.40 -19.64
C LYS A 293 8.01 -2.89 -19.54
N ILE A 294 6.86 -2.30 -19.18
CA ILE A 294 6.68 -0.85 -19.09
C ILE A 294 7.57 -0.23 -18.00
N ALA A 295 7.72 -0.89 -16.85
CA ALA A 295 8.61 -0.43 -15.80
C ALA A 295 10.10 -0.80 -15.99
N GLY A 296 10.44 -1.51 -17.08
CA GLY A 296 11.82 -1.94 -17.36
C GLY A 296 12.35 -2.97 -16.36
N TYR A 297 11.54 -3.98 -16.02
CA TYR A 297 11.92 -5.08 -15.13
C TYR A 297 12.40 -6.36 -15.86
N TYR A 298 12.31 -6.41 -17.19
CA TYR A 298 12.87 -7.51 -18.00
C TYR A 298 14.39 -7.60 -17.94
#